data_AF-A0AAN7FET8-F1
#
_entry.id   AF-A0AAN7FET8-F1
#
_cell.length_a   1.000
_cell.length_b   1.000
_cell.length_c   1.000
_cell.angle_alpha   90.00
_cell.angle_beta   90.00
_cell.angle_gamma   90.00
#
_symmetry.space_group_name_H-M   'P 1'
#
loop_
_entity.id
_entity.type
_entity.pdbx_description
1 polymer ?
#
loop_
_entity_poly.entity_id
_entity_poly.type
_entity_poly.pdbx_seq_one_letter_code
_entity_poly.pdbx_strand_id
1 'polypeptide(L)'
;MQDPSRACYGPKHVEVAHERLAIQTLLLTDELFRNSDVATGKKYANLVDSAKDSGGTVHIFSSLHVSGEQLATITGIAAILRFPLPDLEDIEM
;
A
#
# COMPACT_ATOMS: atom_id res chain seq x y z
N MET A 1 -15.68 13.39 9.47
CA MET A 1 -15.38 13.82 8.09
C MET A 1 -14.48 12.75 7.51
N GLN A 2 -15.00 11.93 6.60
CA GLN A 2 -14.20 10.95 5.85
C GLN A 2 -13.75 11.67 4.59
N ASP A 3 -12.46 11.99 4.51
CA ASP A 3 -11.85 12.55 3.29
C ASP A 3 -11.40 11.37 2.42
N PRO A 4 -12.10 11.07 1.30
CA PRO A 4 -11.78 9.93 0.44
C PRO A 4 -10.36 10.02 -0.15
N SER A 5 -9.85 11.24 -0.33
CA SER A 5 -8.49 11.50 -0.80
C SER A 5 -7.38 11.21 0.23
N ARG A 6 -7.73 10.64 1.40
CA ARG A 6 -6.78 10.16 2.43
C ARG A 6 -6.55 8.64 2.40
N ALA A 7 -7.04 7.94 1.40
CA ALA A 7 -6.69 6.54 1.19
C ALA A 7 -6.45 6.26 -0.29
N CYS A 8 -5.54 5.34 -0.59
CA CYS A 8 -5.29 4.88 -1.95
C CYS A 8 -5.00 3.38 -1.96
N TYR A 9 -5.26 2.74 -3.10
CA TYR A 9 -4.98 1.32 -3.31
C TYR A 9 -4.39 1.12 -4.71
N GLY A 10 -3.70 -0.01 -4.91
CA GLY A 10 -2.98 -0.29 -6.14
C GLY A 10 -1.48 0.02 -6.02
N PRO A 11 -0.60 -0.77 -6.65
CA PRO A 11 0.85 -0.61 -6.55
C PRO A 11 1.31 0.80 -6.93
N LYS A 12 0.83 1.33 -8.06
CA LYS A 12 1.24 2.62 -8.61
C LYS A 12 0.84 3.80 -7.72
N HIS A 13 -0.39 3.82 -7.22
CA HIS A 13 -0.84 4.86 -6.29
C HIS A 13 -0.06 4.84 -4.98
N VAL A 14 0.19 3.64 -4.44
CA VAL A 14 0.93 3.49 -3.19
C VAL A 14 2.39 3.89 -3.37
N GLU A 15 3.00 3.60 -4.52
CA GLU A 15 4.35 4.08 -4.85
C GLU A 15 4.40 5.60 -4.89
N VAL A 16 3.46 6.27 -5.57
CA VAL A 16 3.43 7.74 -5.63
C VAL A 16 3.17 8.34 -4.25
N ALA A 17 2.29 7.73 -3.45
CA ALA A 17 2.07 8.15 -2.06
C ALA A 17 3.32 8.00 -1.20
N HIS A 18 4.11 6.94 -1.45
CA HIS A 18 5.39 6.71 -0.78
C HIS A 18 6.43 7.76 -1.18
N GLU A 19 6.57 8.04 -2.48
CA GLU A 19 7.49 9.07 -3.01
C GLU A 19 7.18 10.47 -2.44
N ARG A 20 5.90 10.76 -2.17
CA ARG A 20 5.46 12.01 -1.54
C ARG A 20 5.53 12.01 -0.01
N LEU A 21 6.07 10.95 0.62
CA LEU A 21 6.10 10.77 2.08
C LEU A 21 4.72 10.89 2.76
N ALA A 22 3.66 10.55 2.02
CA ALA A 22 2.28 10.72 2.45
C ALA A 22 1.76 9.53 3.25
N ILE A 23 2.45 8.38 3.25
CA ILE A 23 1.97 7.16 3.89
C ILE A 23 1.99 7.27 5.42
N GLN A 24 0.82 7.18 6.03
CA GLN A 24 0.65 6.98 7.48
C GLN A 24 0.67 5.50 7.83
N THR A 25 -0.14 4.72 7.11
CA THR A 25 -0.29 3.28 7.34
C THR A 25 -0.28 2.56 6.00
N LEU A 26 0.62 1.61 5.83
CA LEU A 26 0.71 0.73 4.67
C LEU A 26 0.07 -0.63 5.00
N LEU A 27 -0.76 -1.13 4.09
CA LEU A 27 -1.50 -2.37 4.20
C LEU A 27 -1.11 -3.27 3.02
N LEU A 28 -0.58 -4.47 3.26
CA LEU A 28 -0.27 -5.43 2.20
C LEU A 28 -0.75 -6.83 2.56
N THR A 29 -1.07 -7.66 1.57
CA THR A 29 -1.23 -9.10 1.75
C THR A 29 0.12 -9.81 1.66
N ASP A 30 0.28 -10.91 2.42
CA ASP A 30 1.48 -11.76 2.35
C ASP A 30 1.63 -12.49 1.00
N GLU A 31 0.55 -12.59 0.22
CA GLU A 31 0.54 -13.11 -1.14
C GLU A 31 1.41 -12.29 -2.11
N LEU A 32 1.49 -10.96 -1.93
CA LEU A 32 2.33 -10.10 -2.76
C LEU A 32 3.82 -10.43 -2.66
N PHE A 33 4.24 -11.11 -1.59
CA PHE A 33 5.60 -11.61 -1.46
C PHE A 33 5.77 -13.01 -2.05
N ARG A 34 4.75 -13.88 -1.94
CA ARG A 34 4.80 -15.29 -2.38
C ARG A 34 4.59 -15.49 -3.88
N ASN A 35 3.67 -14.73 -4.48
CA ASN A 35 3.25 -14.89 -5.89
C ASN A 35 3.99 -13.94 -6.86
N SER A 36 5.06 -13.31 -6.40
CA SER A 36 5.80 -12.32 -7.18
C SER A 36 7.18 -12.85 -7.59
N ASP A 37 7.69 -12.42 -8.75
CA ASP A 37 9.09 -12.67 -9.12
C ASP A 37 10.03 -12.06 -8.06
N VAL A 38 11.25 -12.60 -7.94
CA VAL A 38 12.27 -12.15 -6.98
C VAL A 38 12.46 -10.63 -7.01
N ALA A 39 12.39 -10.00 -8.20
CA ALA A 39 12.50 -8.56 -8.33
C ALA A 39 11.33 -7.81 -7.67
N THR A 40 10.10 -8.26 -7.91
CA THR A 40 8.88 -7.66 -7.37
C THR A 40 8.76 -7.88 -5.87
N GLY A 41 9.10 -9.07 -5.37
CA GLY A 41 9.12 -9.35 -3.93
C GLY A 41 10.11 -8.47 -3.18
N LYS A 42 11.30 -8.22 -3.74
CA LYS A 42 12.28 -7.26 -3.20
C LYS A 42 11.74 -5.82 -3.22
N LYS A 43 11.00 -5.43 -4.25
CA LYS A 43 10.36 -4.10 -4.33
C LYS A 43 9.41 -3.87 -3.14
N TYR A 44 8.54 -4.84 -2.85
CA TYR A 44 7.62 -4.74 -1.72
C TYR A 44 8.35 -4.79 -0.37
N ALA A 45 9.40 -5.61 -0.22
CA ALA A 45 10.22 -5.61 0.98
C ALA A 45 10.86 -4.24 1.23
N ASN A 46 11.46 -3.63 0.21
CA ASN A 46 12.05 -2.30 0.29
C ASN A 46 11.01 -1.22 0.61
N LEU A 47 9.81 -1.30 0.01
CA LEU A 47 8.71 -0.39 0.30
C LEU A 47 8.27 -0.49 1.77
N VAL A 48 8.16 -1.71 2.30
CA VAL A 48 7.83 -1.95 3.71
C VAL A 48 8.87 -1.33 4.64
N ASP A 49 10.16 -1.55 4.36
CA ASP A 49 11.24 -1.01 5.19
C ASP A 49 11.30 0.52 5.11
N SER A 50 11.18 1.09 3.91
CA SER A 50 11.20 2.54 3.72
C SER A 50 9.99 3.24 4.32
N ALA A 51 8.79 2.62 4.26
CA ALA A 51 7.60 3.15 4.91
C ALA A 51 7.77 3.21 6.44
N LYS A 52 8.41 2.20 7.05
CA LYS A 52 8.75 2.21 8.49
C LYS A 52 9.78 3.28 8.82
N ASP A 53 10.84 3.40 8.02
CA ASP A 53 11.91 4.41 8.21
C ASP A 53 11.35 5.83 8.13
N SER A 54 10.38 6.06 7.25
CA SER A 54 9.64 7.33 7.13
C SER A 54 8.64 7.58 8.28
N GLY A 55 8.61 6.72 9.31
CA GLY A 55 7.72 6.81 10.47
C GLY A 55 6.29 6.31 10.21
N GLY A 56 6.06 5.57 9.13
CA GLY A 56 4.78 4.94 8.82
C GLY A 56 4.58 3.61 9.56
N THR A 57 3.33 3.24 9.78
CA THR A 57 2.96 1.92 10.30
C THR A 57 2.76 0.94 9.14
N VAL A 58 3.18 -0.31 9.28
CA VAL A 58 2.97 -1.33 8.25
C VAL A 58 2.19 -2.51 8.84
N HIS A 59 1.14 -2.93 8.15
CA HIS A 59 0.38 -4.15 8.46
C HIS A 59 0.44 -5.11 7.28
N ILE A 60 0.85 -6.34 7.57
CA ILE A 60 0.84 -7.45 6.62
C ILE A 60 -0.31 -8.39 7.01
N PHE A 61 -1.24 -8.59 6.09
CA PHE A 61 -2.41 -9.45 6.26
C PHE A 61 -2.16 -10.81 5.62
N SER A 62 -2.54 -11.88 6.32
CA SER A 62 -2.55 -13.20 5.69
C SER A 62 -3.65 -13.27 4.65
N SER A 63 -3.33 -13.66 3.42
CA SER A 63 -4.31 -13.88 2.36
C SER A 63 -5.28 -15.03 2.66
N LEU A 64 -5.02 -15.82 3.71
CA LEU A 64 -5.89 -16.90 4.19
C LEU A 64 -6.90 -16.45 5.26
N HIS A 65 -6.84 -15.19 5.70
CA HIS A 65 -7.80 -14.60 6.62
C HIS A 65 -8.73 -13.65 5.88
N VAL A 66 -9.98 -13.51 6.34
CA VAL A 66 -11.02 -12.69 5.69
C VAL A 66 -10.57 -11.25 5.41
N SER A 67 -9.74 -10.67 6.27
CA SER A 67 -9.20 -9.31 6.04
C SER A 67 -8.17 -9.25 4.91
N GLY A 68 -7.36 -10.30 4.72
CA GLY A 68 -6.46 -10.40 3.60
C GLY A 68 -7.20 -10.69 2.29
N GLU A 69 -8.23 -11.53 2.32
CA GLU A 69 -9.11 -11.78 1.16
C GLU A 69 -9.77 -10.47 0.70
N GLN A 70 -10.32 -9.68 1.61
CA GLN A 70 -10.90 -8.38 1.30
C GLN A 70 -9.87 -7.42 0.68
N LEU A 71 -8.68 -7.32 1.26
CA LEU A 71 -7.62 -6.47 0.72
C LEU A 71 -7.17 -6.96 -0.68
N ALA A 72 -7.12 -8.27 -0.91
CA ALA A 72 -6.78 -8.85 -2.20
C ALA A 72 -7.78 -8.47 -3.30
N THR A 73 -9.08 -8.31 -2.98
CA THR A 73 -10.09 -7.84 -3.96
C THR A 73 -9.82 -6.43 -4.48
N ILE A 74 -9.08 -5.62 -3.72
CA ILE A 74 -8.65 -4.25 -4.08
C ILE A 74 -7.14 -4.18 -4.34
N THR A 75 -6.59 -5.17 -5.06
CA THR A 75 -5.18 -5.33 -5.49
C THR A 75 -4.19 -5.92 -4.47
N GLY A 76 -4.59 -6.10 -3.21
CA GLY A 76 -3.72 -6.64 -2.16
C GLY A 76 -2.79 -5.63 -1.51
N ILE A 77 -2.75 -4.38 -1.98
CA ILE A 77 -1.95 -3.29 -1.42
C ILE A 77 -2.77 -1.99 -1.32
N ALA A 78 -2.70 -1.33 -0.17
CA ALA A 78 -3.35 -0.06 0.08
C ALA A 78 -2.58 0.78 1.10
N ALA A 79 -2.86 2.08 1.14
CA ALA A 79 -2.29 3.00 2.12
C ALA A 79 -3.32 4.00 2.63
N ILE A 80 -3.21 4.32 3.92
CA ILE A 80 -3.86 5.46 4.58
C ILE A 80 -2.85 6.59 4.62
N LEU A 81 -3.28 7.80 4.24
CA LEU A 81 -2.41 8.94 4.04
C LEU A 81 -2.49 9.95 5.20
N ARG A 82 -1.34 10.54 5.53
CA ARG A 82 -1.16 11.59 6.54
C ARG A 82 -1.88 12.88 6.13
N PHE A 83 -1.89 13.17 4.83
CA PHE A 83 -2.54 14.31 4.21
C PHE A 83 -3.16 13.88 2.86
N PRO A 84 -4.21 14.55 2.37
CA PRO A 84 -4.85 14.17 1.13
C PRO A 84 -3.93 14.37 -0.08
N LEU A 85 -4.01 13.46 -1.05
CA LEU A 85 -3.31 13.55 -2.34
C LEU A 85 -4.35 13.54 -3.48
N PRO A 86 -4.92 14.70 -3.85
CA PRO A 86 -5.98 14.77 -4.85
C PRO A 86 -5.52 14.32 -6.25
N ASP A 87 -4.23 14.48 -6.57
CA ASP A 87 -3.70 14.09 -7.88
C ASP A 87 -3.61 12.57 -8.08
N LEU A 88 -3.81 11.75 -7.04
CA LEU A 88 -3.73 10.28 -7.17
C LEU A 88 -4.85 9.72 -8.05
N GLU A 89 -6.03 10.35 -8.07
CA GLU A 89 -7.18 9.90 -8.87
C GLU A 89 -6.95 10.07 -10.38
N ASP A 90 -6.05 10.96 -10.77
CA ASP A 90 -5.65 11.22 -12.16
C ASP A 90 -4.58 10.22 -12.67
N ILE A 91 -4.03 9.40 -11.77
CA ILE A 91 -3.02 8.40 -12.12
C ILE A 91 -3.76 7.15 -12.58
N GLU A 92 -3.67 6.82 -13.87
CA GLU A 92 -4.24 5.56 -14.35
C GLU A 92 -3.62 4.36 -13.62
N MET A 93 -4.49 3.52 -13.03
CA MET A 93 -4.17 2.29 -12.29
C MET A 93 -3.39 1.27 -13.10
#